data_AF-A0A0H3B5S8-F1
#
_entry.id   AF-A0A0H3B5S8-F1
#
_cell.length_a   1.000
_cell.length_b   1.000
_cell.length_c   1.000
_cell.angle_alpha   90.00
_cell.angle_beta   90.00
_cell.angle_gamma   90.00
#
_symmetry.space_group_name_H-M   'P 1'
#
loop_
_entity.id
_entity.type
_entity.pdbx_description
1 polymer ?
#
loop_
_entity_poly.entity_id
_entity_poly.type
_entity_poly.pdbx_seq_one_letter_code
_entity_poly.pdbx_strand_id
1 'polypeptide(L)'
;MRKEWLWVGIASVLLSACIDQPPAPQQQVQQTYSGPVEEIGGAEPRYEPFNPNVNQDYKVNGQSYRIIKDPQNFSQIGLASSYGEEARGNTTATGEIFDPNALTAAHPTLPIPSYVRVTNVSNGRQIVVRVNDRGPYTPGRVIDLSRAAADRLNISNNTKVKIDFINVAPDGSLSGPGMVGTTIAKQSYALPSRPDLTSSGIGTPMQQDAPATGAAVQAIDNSQLSGTDATQPVASQSSGFLRAPTSVPAGVLESSEPVIDSAPVTPPVVANPGPVTTTPTSSAISGGYVVQVGALSDAQRAQTWQQSLSQRFGVPGKVSNSGSIYRVQLGPFSHRQQAVDLQQRLSNEAQQQSFIVAAP
;
A
#
# COMPACT_ATOMS: atom_id res chain seq x y z
N MET A 1 -89.29 56.42 16.15
CA MET A 1 -89.89 55.07 16.32
C MET A 1 -88.78 54.05 16.34
N ARG A 2 -88.89 53.10 17.28
CA ARG A 2 -87.90 52.08 17.65
C ARG A 2 -87.62 51.11 16.50
N LYS A 3 -86.39 50.61 16.40
CA LYS A 3 -86.10 49.16 16.44
C LYS A 3 -84.59 48.89 16.45
N GLU A 4 -84.16 48.40 17.60
CA GLU A 4 -82.95 47.60 17.82
C GLU A 4 -83.02 46.31 17.00
N TRP A 5 -81.91 45.86 16.40
CA TRP A 5 -81.42 44.49 16.59
C TRP A 5 -80.05 44.25 15.92
N LEU A 6 -79.07 43.97 16.80
CA LEU A 6 -78.21 42.79 16.79
C LEU A 6 -76.91 42.73 15.96
N TRP A 7 -75.88 42.24 16.67
CA TRP A 7 -74.59 41.66 16.23
C TRP A 7 -73.45 42.64 15.89
N VAL A 8 -72.20 42.45 16.30
CA VAL A 8 -71.53 41.67 17.36
C VAL A 8 -70.07 42.16 17.38
N GLY A 9 -69.40 42.01 18.52
CA GLY A 9 -68.10 42.59 18.84
C GLY A 9 -67.00 42.46 17.78
N ILE A 10 -66.32 43.58 17.56
CA ILE A 10 -65.01 43.65 16.92
C ILE A 10 -63.99 43.17 17.97
N ALA A 11 -63.72 41.87 17.96
CA ALA A 11 -62.62 41.28 18.69
C ALA A 11 -61.33 41.53 17.89
N SER A 12 -60.44 42.31 18.51
CA SER A 12 -59.07 42.53 18.08
C SER A 12 -58.32 41.21 17.91
N VAL A 13 -58.06 40.80 16.66
CA VAL A 13 -57.08 39.74 16.35
C VAL A 13 -55.78 40.43 15.94
N LEU A 14 -54.87 40.53 16.91
CA LEU A 14 -53.47 40.85 16.66
C LEU A 14 -52.85 39.69 15.86
N LEU A 15 -52.52 39.94 14.59
CA LEU A 15 -51.68 39.05 13.79
C LEU A 15 -50.28 39.01 14.42
N SER A 16 -49.98 37.99 15.22
CA SER A 16 -48.60 37.54 15.40
C SER A 16 -48.17 36.82 14.13
N ALA A 17 -47.57 37.56 13.20
CA ALA A 17 -46.78 36.98 12.13
C ALA A 17 -45.43 36.55 12.73
N CYS A 18 -45.34 35.29 13.18
CA CYS A 18 -44.06 34.65 13.39
C CYS A 18 -43.40 34.49 12.01
N ILE A 19 -42.42 35.33 11.72
CA ILE A 19 -41.56 35.18 10.56
C ILE A 19 -40.62 34.00 10.88
N ASP A 20 -40.94 32.83 10.34
CA ASP A 20 -39.99 31.71 10.33
C ASP A 20 -38.88 32.10 9.34
N GLN A 21 -37.83 32.70 9.87
CA GLN A 21 -36.64 33.04 9.13
C GLN A 21 -35.96 31.71 8.74
N PRO A 22 -35.86 31.36 7.45
CA PRO A 22 -35.16 30.14 7.06
C PRO A 22 -33.74 30.22 7.64
N PRO A 23 -33.21 29.13 8.23
CA PRO A 23 -31.86 29.13 8.74
C PRO A 23 -30.93 29.60 7.62
N ALA A 24 -30.09 30.60 7.92
CA ALA A 24 -29.08 31.05 6.98
C ALA A 24 -28.32 29.82 6.46
N PRO A 25 -27.98 29.76 5.15
CA PRO A 25 -27.18 28.68 4.63
C PRO A 25 -25.92 28.59 5.49
N GLN A 26 -25.80 27.50 6.24
CA GLN A 26 -24.60 27.21 7.01
C GLN A 26 -23.47 27.12 6.00
N GLN A 27 -22.68 28.18 5.89
CA GLN A 27 -21.41 28.15 5.19
C GLN A 27 -20.61 27.05 5.87
N GLN A 28 -20.51 25.90 5.21
CA GLN A 28 -19.67 24.81 5.67
C GLN A 28 -18.26 25.37 5.76
N VAL A 29 -17.80 25.57 6.99
CA VAL A 29 -16.42 25.91 7.31
C VAL A 29 -15.56 24.83 6.68
N GLN A 30 -14.96 25.13 5.53
CA GLN A 30 -13.88 24.33 4.97
C GLN A 30 -12.81 24.27 6.05
N GLN A 31 -12.58 23.09 6.62
CA GLN A 31 -11.56 22.94 7.64
C GLN A 31 -10.22 23.36 7.02
N THR A 32 -9.65 24.45 7.51
CA THR A 32 -8.32 24.90 7.09
C THR A 32 -7.33 23.84 7.54
N TYR A 33 -6.94 22.96 6.63
CA TYR A 33 -5.94 21.94 6.89
C TYR A 33 -4.59 22.64 7.07
N SER A 34 -4.07 22.60 8.30
CA SER A 34 -2.77 23.21 8.67
C SER A 34 -1.61 22.21 8.68
N GLY A 35 -1.83 20.99 8.18
CA GLY A 35 -0.80 19.95 8.12
C GLY A 35 0.09 20.06 6.87
N PRO A 36 1.11 19.19 6.75
CA PRO A 36 1.94 19.11 5.55
C PRO A 36 1.09 18.64 4.36
N VAL A 37 1.33 19.23 3.19
CA VAL A 37 0.72 18.80 1.93
C VAL A 37 1.51 17.61 1.40
N GLU A 38 0.84 16.49 1.16
CA GLU A 38 1.44 15.28 0.59
C GLU A 38 1.17 15.20 -0.92
N GLU A 39 2.20 14.87 -1.69
CA GLU A 39 2.06 14.60 -3.11
C GLU A 39 1.62 13.14 -3.35
N ILE A 40 0.45 12.97 -3.97
CA ILE A 40 -0.16 11.67 -4.19
C ILE A 40 -0.22 11.39 -5.69
N GLY A 41 0.32 10.23 -6.08
CA GLY A 41 0.19 9.72 -7.45
C GLY A 41 -1.18 9.11 -7.72
N GLY A 42 -1.47 8.81 -8.98
CA GLY A 42 -2.74 8.20 -9.33
C GLY A 42 -3.18 8.47 -10.75
N ALA A 43 -4.46 8.22 -11.01
CA ALA A 43 -5.14 8.77 -12.16
C ALA A 43 -5.14 10.30 -12.06
N GLU A 44 -4.83 10.98 -13.16
CA GLU A 44 -4.91 12.44 -13.25
C GLU A 44 -6.38 12.87 -13.37
N PRO A 45 -6.94 13.61 -12.41
CA PRO A 45 -8.32 14.06 -12.51
C PRO A 45 -8.51 15.06 -13.62
N ARG A 46 -9.53 14.82 -14.43
CA ARG A 46 -9.98 15.72 -15.50
C ARG A 46 -11.49 15.84 -15.43
N TYR A 47 -12.00 16.99 -15.86
CA TYR A 47 -13.44 17.19 -15.89
C TYR A 47 -14.07 16.23 -16.90
N GLU A 48 -15.00 15.40 -16.42
CA GLU A 48 -15.79 14.50 -17.24
C GLU A 48 -17.25 14.60 -16.80
N PRO A 49 -18.18 14.91 -17.71
CA PRO A 49 -19.59 14.99 -17.37
C PRO A 49 -20.09 13.60 -16.94
N PHE A 50 -20.95 13.58 -15.91
CA PHE A 50 -21.60 12.35 -15.46
C PHE A 50 -22.43 11.72 -16.58
N ASN A 51 -22.29 10.40 -16.76
CA ASN A 51 -23.03 9.68 -17.78
C ASN A 51 -24.49 9.46 -17.31
N PRO A 52 -25.51 10.05 -17.97
CA PRO A 52 -26.89 10.02 -17.48
C PRO A 52 -27.53 8.64 -17.54
N ASN A 53 -27.05 7.76 -18.43
CA ASN A 53 -27.61 6.42 -18.63
C ASN A 53 -27.25 5.46 -17.48
N VAL A 54 -26.11 5.71 -16.82
CA VAL A 54 -25.54 4.80 -15.82
C VAL A 54 -25.68 5.35 -14.40
N ASN A 55 -26.07 6.62 -14.24
CA ASN A 55 -26.25 7.31 -12.96
C ASN A 55 -27.70 7.33 -12.46
N GLN A 56 -28.46 6.30 -12.83
CA GLN A 56 -29.79 6.04 -12.29
C GLN A 56 -29.73 5.01 -11.16
N ASP A 57 -30.69 5.09 -10.24
CA ASP A 57 -30.84 4.10 -9.18
C ASP A 57 -31.13 2.74 -9.82
N TYR A 58 -30.55 1.67 -9.27
CA TYR A 58 -30.60 0.36 -9.88
C TYR A 58 -30.73 -0.75 -8.83
N LYS A 59 -31.00 -1.98 -9.29
CA LYS A 59 -31.10 -3.17 -8.44
C LYS A 59 -30.19 -4.28 -8.95
N VAL A 60 -29.48 -4.92 -8.04
CA VAL A 60 -28.65 -6.11 -8.32
C VAL A 60 -28.90 -7.13 -7.20
N ASN A 61 -29.15 -8.39 -7.55
CA ASN A 61 -29.38 -9.48 -6.60
C ASN A 61 -30.46 -9.17 -5.54
N GLY A 62 -31.52 -8.43 -5.94
CA GLY A 62 -32.59 -8.01 -5.03
C GLY A 62 -32.26 -6.82 -4.12
N GLN A 63 -31.01 -6.37 -4.06
CA GLN A 63 -30.60 -5.17 -3.32
C GLN A 63 -30.73 -3.92 -4.21
N SER A 64 -31.26 -2.84 -3.64
CA SER A 64 -31.41 -1.55 -4.33
C SER A 64 -30.27 -0.62 -3.98
N TYR A 65 -29.69 0.02 -5.00
CA TYR A 65 -28.58 0.97 -4.88
C TYR A 65 -29.05 2.34 -5.35
N ARG A 66 -28.93 3.33 -4.45
CA ARG A 66 -29.30 4.72 -4.72
C ARG A 66 -28.06 5.53 -5.05
N ILE A 67 -28.02 6.12 -6.25
CA ILE A 67 -26.88 6.91 -6.71
C ILE A 67 -26.85 8.24 -5.96
N ILE A 68 -25.67 8.58 -5.45
CA ILE A 68 -25.40 9.85 -4.77
C ILE A 68 -25.47 10.97 -5.80
N LYS A 69 -26.40 11.91 -5.61
CA LYS A 69 -26.61 13.04 -6.53
C LYS A 69 -25.70 14.22 -6.23
N ASP A 70 -25.30 14.40 -4.98
CA ASP A 70 -24.38 15.45 -4.54
C ASP A 70 -23.18 14.82 -3.79
N PRO A 71 -22.11 14.45 -4.51
CA PRO A 71 -20.95 13.79 -3.92
C PRO A 71 -19.89 14.77 -3.39
N GLN A 72 -20.13 16.09 -3.41
CA GLN A 72 -19.09 17.12 -3.17
C GLN A 72 -18.36 16.95 -1.83
N ASN A 73 -19.07 16.46 -0.81
CA ASN A 73 -18.55 16.21 0.53
C ASN A 73 -18.45 14.71 0.87
N PHE A 74 -18.51 13.83 -0.14
CA PHE A 74 -18.54 12.39 0.08
C PHE A 74 -17.21 11.89 0.65
N SER A 75 -17.30 11.22 1.80
CA SER A 75 -16.22 10.45 2.40
C SER A 75 -16.81 9.18 2.99
N GLN A 76 -16.17 8.04 2.75
CA GLN A 76 -16.63 6.75 3.24
C GLN A 76 -15.46 5.88 3.69
N ILE A 77 -15.64 5.13 4.77
CA ILE A 77 -14.72 4.07 5.18
C ILE A 77 -15.42 2.72 4.96
N GLY A 78 -14.69 1.77 4.39
CA GLY A 78 -15.19 0.41 4.22
C GLY A 78 -14.10 -0.55 3.75
N LEU A 79 -14.51 -1.73 3.30
CA LEU A 79 -13.57 -2.75 2.80
C LEU A 79 -13.34 -2.57 1.30
N ALA A 80 -12.10 -2.72 0.86
CA ALA A 80 -11.73 -2.79 -0.54
C ALA A 80 -11.48 -4.24 -0.96
N SER A 81 -11.76 -4.53 -2.24
CA SER A 81 -11.18 -5.67 -2.96
C SER A 81 -10.43 -5.18 -4.20
N SER A 82 -9.75 -6.10 -4.87
CA SER A 82 -9.26 -5.89 -6.22
C SER A 82 -10.01 -6.78 -7.19
N TYR A 83 -10.23 -6.31 -8.41
CA TYR A 83 -10.73 -7.16 -9.50
C TYR A 83 -9.77 -8.33 -9.76
N GLY A 84 -10.34 -9.50 -10.01
CA GLY A 84 -9.58 -10.64 -10.50
C GLY A 84 -9.17 -10.46 -11.97
N GLU A 85 -8.15 -11.21 -12.42
CA GLU A 85 -7.68 -11.20 -13.81
C GLU A 85 -8.78 -11.60 -14.80
N GLU A 86 -9.77 -12.38 -14.36
CA GLU A 86 -10.95 -12.77 -15.14
C GLU A 86 -11.83 -11.59 -15.57
N ALA A 87 -11.71 -10.43 -14.92
CA ALA A 87 -12.44 -9.23 -15.30
C ALA A 87 -11.84 -8.56 -16.55
N ARG A 88 -10.60 -8.91 -16.92
CA ARG A 88 -9.89 -8.31 -18.05
C ARG A 88 -10.69 -8.46 -19.35
N GLY A 89 -10.92 -7.34 -20.02
CA GLY A 89 -11.66 -7.33 -21.28
C GLY A 89 -13.18 -7.18 -21.11
N ASN A 90 -13.72 -7.26 -19.89
CA ASN A 90 -15.14 -7.01 -19.65
C ASN A 90 -15.47 -5.53 -19.84
N THR A 91 -16.72 -5.25 -20.21
CA THR A 91 -17.22 -3.88 -20.33
C THR A 91 -17.61 -3.33 -18.97
N THR A 92 -17.08 -2.16 -18.59
CA THR A 92 -17.46 -1.43 -17.38
C THR A 92 -18.84 -0.79 -17.53
N ALA A 93 -19.43 -0.33 -16.44
CA ALA A 93 -20.70 0.40 -16.47
C ALA A 93 -20.66 1.63 -17.40
N THR A 94 -19.52 2.30 -17.54
CA THR A 94 -19.37 3.44 -18.47
C THR A 94 -19.30 3.01 -19.95
N GLY A 95 -19.18 1.71 -20.24
CA GLY A 95 -19.05 1.16 -21.59
C GLY A 95 -17.61 0.95 -22.05
N GLU A 96 -16.63 1.24 -21.19
CA GLU A 96 -15.20 1.10 -21.49
C GLU A 96 -14.74 -0.35 -21.28
N ILE A 97 -13.70 -0.79 -21.98
CA ILE A 97 -13.08 -2.09 -21.69
C ILE A 97 -12.24 -1.98 -20.42
N PHE A 98 -12.46 -2.90 -19.48
CA PHE A 98 -11.68 -2.97 -18.25
C PHE A 98 -10.22 -3.36 -18.54
N ASP A 99 -9.31 -2.49 -18.12
CA ASP A 99 -7.87 -2.71 -18.12
C ASP A 99 -7.36 -2.83 -16.67
N PRO A 100 -6.83 -4.00 -16.26
CA PRO A 100 -6.29 -4.18 -14.91
C PRO A 100 -5.06 -3.29 -14.62
N ASN A 101 -4.40 -2.76 -15.65
CA ASN A 101 -3.23 -1.87 -15.51
C ASN A 101 -3.60 -0.38 -15.37
N ALA A 102 -4.84 -0.01 -15.68
CA ALA A 102 -5.33 1.36 -15.50
C ALA A 102 -5.56 1.66 -14.01
N LEU A 103 -5.57 2.92 -13.62
CA LEU A 103 -5.84 3.35 -12.23
C LEU A 103 -7.33 3.65 -12.04
N THR A 104 -8.12 2.59 -12.11
CA THR A 104 -9.59 2.63 -12.09
C THR A 104 -10.18 1.86 -10.92
N ALA A 105 -11.46 2.11 -10.65
CA ALA A 105 -12.22 1.43 -9.61
C ALA A 105 -13.72 1.31 -9.93
N ALA A 106 -14.40 0.39 -9.25
CA ALA A 106 -15.86 0.37 -9.13
C ALA A 106 -16.31 0.88 -7.76
N HIS A 107 -17.44 1.59 -7.77
CA HIS A 107 -18.17 1.95 -6.56
C HIS A 107 -19.68 1.75 -6.77
N PRO A 108 -20.45 1.28 -5.76
CA PRO A 108 -21.85 0.95 -5.96
C PRO A 108 -22.74 2.19 -6.17
N THR A 109 -22.43 3.31 -5.52
CA THR A 109 -23.35 4.47 -5.45
C THR A 109 -22.76 5.81 -5.85
N LEU A 110 -21.45 5.89 -6.13
CA LEU A 110 -20.86 7.16 -6.54
C LEU A 110 -21.29 7.43 -7.99
N PRO A 111 -21.55 8.68 -8.37
CA PRO A 111 -21.78 8.98 -9.77
C PRO A 111 -20.52 8.65 -10.59
N ILE A 112 -20.71 8.13 -11.80
CA ILE A 112 -19.62 7.78 -12.72
C ILE A 112 -19.68 8.58 -14.03
N PRO A 113 -18.54 9.00 -14.58
CA PRO A 113 -17.21 8.87 -14.00
C PRO A 113 -17.03 9.78 -12.78
N SER A 114 -16.15 9.40 -11.85
CA SER A 114 -15.70 10.28 -10.77
C SER A 114 -14.26 9.99 -10.38
N TYR A 115 -13.65 10.87 -9.58
CA TYR A 115 -12.31 10.68 -9.05
C TYR A 115 -12.37 10.64 -7.53
N VAL A 116 -11.59 9.72 -6.95
CA VAL A 116 -11.51 9.56 -5.50
C VAL A 116 -10.07 9.34 -5.08
N ARG A 117 -9.71 9.90 -3.91
CA ARG A 117 -8.51 9.52 -3.18
C ARG A 117 -8.84 8.33 -2.30
N VAL A 118 -8.14 7.22 -2.50
CA VAL A 118 -8.28 6.01 -1.70
C VAL A 118 -7.08 5.90 -0.79
N THR A 119 -7.33 5.84 0.51
CA THR A 119 -6.31 5.70 1.55
C THR A 119 -6.43 4.33 2.19
N ASN A 120 -5.36 3.55 2.17
CA ASN A 120 -5.27 2.35 2.99
C ASN A 120 -5.01 2.76 4.44
N VAL A 121 -6.01 2.55 5.30
CA VAL A 121 -5.96 3.05 6.69
C VAL A 121 -4.93 2.34 7.57
N SER A 122 -4.44 1.17 7.13
CA SER A 122 -3.48 0.36 7.88
C SER A 122 -2.03 0.79 7.68
N ASN A 123 -1.69 1.30 6.49
CA ASN A 123 -0.31 1.65 6.13
C ASN A 123 -0.16 3.13 5.69
N GLY A 124 -1.26 3.88 5.63
CA GLY A 124 -1.27 5.30 5.26
C GLY A 124 -1.04 5.57 3.77
N ARG A 125 -0.84 4.54 2.93
CA ARG A 125 -0.64 4.72 1.48
C ARG A 125 -1.92 5.26 0.86
N GLN A 126 -1.76 6.13 -0.13
CA GLN A 126 -2.87 6.80 -0.80
C GLN A 126 -2.66 6.78 -2.31
N ILE A 127 -3.76 6.73 -3.05
CA ILE A 127 -3.73 6.82 -4.52
C ILE A 127 -5.01 7.47 -5.03
N VAL A 128 -4.91 8.24 -6.10
CA VAL A 128 -6.08 8.73 -6.84
C VAL A 128 -6.49 7.71 -7.90
N VAL A 129 -7.78 7.40 -7.96
CA VAL A 129 -8.35 6.49 -8.98
C VAL A 129 -9.58 7.09 -9.63
N ARG A 130 -9.82 6.71 -10.89
CA ARG A 130 -11.06 7.04 -11.62
C ARG A 130 -12.10 5.95 -11.39
N VAL A 131 -13.25 6.30 -10.84
CA VAL A 131 -14.39 5.39 -10.72
C VAL A 131 -15.15 5.39 -12.04
N ASN A 132 -15.16 4.27 -12.75
CA ASN A 132 -15.82 4.12 -14.04
C ASN A 132 -16.75 2.90 -14.12
N ASP A 133 -16.89 2.17 -13.01
CA ASP A 133 -17.66 0.93 -12.96
C ASP A 133 -18.53 0.82 -11.68
N ARG A 134 -19.41 -0.17 -11.65
CA ARG A 134 -20.36 -0.45 -10.55
C ARG A 134 -19.96 -1.68 -9.75
N GLY A 135 -20.35 -1.70 -8.48
CA GLY A 135 -19.95 -2.72 -7.51
C GLY A 135 -18.90 -2.18 -6.52
N PRO A 136 -18.35 -2.99 -5.60
CA PRO A 136 -18.70 -4.38 -5.34
C PRO A 136 -20.12 -4.55 -4.82
N TYR A 137 -20.67 -5.76 -5.00
CA TYR A 137 -21.98 -6.16 -4.46
C TYR A 137 -21.86 -7.11 -3.25
N THR A 138 -20.64 -7.28 -2.73
CA THR A 138 -20.38 -8.06 -1.52
C THR A 138 -20.63 -7.17 -0.29
N PRO A 139 -21.44 -7.61 0.69
CA PRO A 139 -21.71 -6.82 1.89
C PRO A 139 -20.44 -6.34 2.59
N GLY A 140 -20.42 -5.07 2.97
CA GLY A 140 -19.28 -4.43 3.67
C GLY A 140 -18.15 -3.97 2.77
N ARG A 141 -18.09 -4.43 1.51
CA ARG A 141 -17.16 -3.88 0.51
C ARG A 141 -17.74 -2.65 -0.13
N VAL A 142 -16.90 -1.63 -0.29
CA VAL A 142 -17.31 -0.30 -0.77
C VAL A 142 -16.61 0.07 -2.07
N ILE A 143 -15.48 -0.56 -2.39
CA ILE A 143 -14.72 -0.26 -3.60
C ILE A 143 -13.97 -1.49 -4.12
N ASP A 144 -13.97 -1.67 -5.43
CA ASP A 144 -13.14 -2.64 -6.14
C ASP A 144 -12.10 -1.90 -6.95
N LEU A 145 -10.82 -2.09 -6.63
CA LEU A 145 -9.71 -1.45 -7.32
C LEU A 145 -9.20 -2.32 -8.47
N SER A 146 -8.73 -1.69 -9.54
CA SER A 146 -7.90 -2.37 -10.53
C SER A 146 -6.66 -2.98 -9.87
N ARG A 147 -6.05 -3.98 -10.52
CA ARG A 147 -4.82 -4.60 -10.04
C ARG A 147 -3.70 -3.57 -9.83
N ALA A 148 -3.47 -2.69 -10.80
CA ALA A 148 -2.45 -1.66 -10.68
C ALA A 148 -2.70 -0.69 -9.52
N ALA A 149 -3.95 -0.31 -9.26
CA ALA A 149 -4.28 0.53 -8.11
C ALA A 149 -4.10 -0.22 -6.79
N ALA A 150 -4.52 -1.49 -6.72
CA ALA A 150 -4.40 -2.32 -5.53
C ALA A 150 -2.94 -2.57 -5.14
N ASP A 151 -2.08 -2.88 -6.11
CA ASP A 151 -0.64 -3.11 -5.92
C ASP A 151 0.05 -1.83 -5.39
N ARG A 152 -0.25 -0.69 -6.02
CA ARG A 152 0.29 0.62 -5.61
C ARG A 152 -0.25 1.08 -4.25
N LEU A 153 -1.42 0.63 -3.83
CA LEU A 153 -1.98 0.91 -2.51
C LEU A 153 -1.57 -0.15 -1.46
N ASN A 154 -0.95 -1.25 -1.88
CA ASN A 154 -0.63 -2.44 -1.08
C ASN A 154 -1.85 -2.88 -0.25
N ILE A 155 -2.94 -3.19 -0.95
CA ILE A 155 -4.13 -3.78 -0.33
C ILE A 155 -4.23 -5.27 -0.67
N SER A 156 -4.79 -6.03 0.25
CA SER A 156 -5.34 -7.37 0.00
C SER A 156 -6.87 -7.31 -0.02
N ASN A 157 -7.52 -8.43 -0.34
CA ASN A 157 -8.97 -8.54 -0.19
C ASN A 157 -9.42 -8.20 1.24
N ASN A 158 -10.50 -7.42 1.35
CA ASN A 158 -11.05 -6.90 2.60
C ASN A 158 -10.11 -5.94 3.36
N THR A 159 -9.20 -5.26 2.67
CA THR A 159 -8.42 -4.19 3.34
C THR A 159 -9.32 -3.01 3.65
N LYS A 160 -9.23 -2.48 4.87
CA LYS A 160 -9.99 -1.30 5.25
C LYS A 160 -9.39 -0.07 4.55
N VAL A 161 -10.22 0.68 3.84
CA VAL A 161 -9.82 1.89 3.12
C VAL A 161 -10.75 3.05 3.46
N LYS A 162 -10.25 4.27 3.31
CA LYS A 162 -11.02 5.51 3.29
C LYS A 162 -11.07 6.01 1.84
N ILE A 163 -12.26 6.38 1.40
CA ILE A 163 -12.54 6.93 0.07
C ILE A 163 -12.95 8.39 0.30
N ASP A 164 -12.22 9.32 -0.30
CA ASP A 164 -12.54 10.74 -0.27
C ASP A 164 -12.78 11.22 -1.70
N PHE A 165 -13.94 11.83 -1.96
CA PHE A 165 -14.28 12.35 -3.29
C PHE A 165 -13.40 13.53 -3.69
N ILE A 166 -13.03 13.56 -4.98
CA ILE A 166 -12.35 14.69 -5.62
C ILE A 166 -13.32 15.30 -6.62
N ASN A 167 -13.75 16.52 -6.35
CA ASN A 167 -14.50 17.31 -7.30
C ASN A 167 -13.55 17.91 -8.33
N VAL A 168 -13.84 17.68 -9.61
CA VAL A 168 -13.14 18.30 -10.74
C VAL A 168 -14.11 19.26 -11.40
N ALA A 169 -13.83 20.55 -11.35
CA ALA A 169 -14.67 21.56 -12.00
C ALA A 169 -14.33 21.68 -13.50
N PRO A 170 -15.23 22.26 -14.33
CA PRO A 170 -14.99 22.43 -15.77
C PRO A 170 -13.74 23.23 -16.13
N ASP A 171 -13.28 24.11 -15.24
CA ASP A 171 -12.05 24.89 -15.38
C ASP A 171 -10.78 24.11 -14.98
N GLY A 172 -10.93 22.85 -14.57
CA GLY A 172 -9.85 21.98 -14.11
C GLY A 172 -9.47 22.18 -12.64
N SER A 173 -10.14 23.07 -11.90
CA SER A 173 -9.89 23.22 -10.46
C SER A 173 -10.33 21.97 -9.70
N LEU A 174 -9.54 21.59 -8.70
CA LEU A 174 -9.76 20.40 -7.87
C LEU A 174 -10.16 20.82 -6.46
N SER A 175 -11.22 20.21 -5.94
CA SER A 175 -11.71 20.48 -4.58
C SER A 175 -12.32 19.23 -3.93
N GLY A 176 -12.86 19.37 -2.72
CA GLY A 176 -13.50 18.28 -1.98
C GLY A 176 -12.55 17.57 -1.01
N PRO A 177 -13.06 16.57 -0.26
CA PRO A 177 -12.33 15.91 0.82
C PRO A 177 -11.05 15.21 0.34
N GLY A 178 -11.00 14.76 -0.91
CA GLY A 178 -9.82 14.10 -1.49
C GLY A 178 -8.65 15.03 -1.78
N MET A 179 -8.86 16.35 -1.77
CA MET A 179 -7.80 17.36 -1.97
C MET A 179 -7.27 17.93 -0.65
N VAL A 180 -7.91 17.62 0.48
CA VAL A 180 -7.50 18.14 1.79
C VAL A 180 -6.12 17.59 2.14
N GLY A 181 -5.13 18.49 2.24
CA GLY A 181 -3.74 18.14 2.56
C GLY A 181 -3.01 17.41 1.45
N THR A 182 -3.46 17.53 0.20
CA THR A 182 -2.90 16.78 -0.93
C THR A 182 -2.64 17.66 -2.13
N THR A 183 -1.53 17.38 -2.82
CA THR A 183 -1.33 17.76 -4.21
C THR A 183 -1.28 16.50 -5.07
N ILE A 184 -1.77 16.56 -6.31
CA ILE A 184 -1.76 15.39 -7.19
C ILE A 184 -0.54 15.47 -8.09
N ALA A 185 0.30 14.44 -8.05
CA ALA A 185 1.46 14.31 -8.92
C ALA A 185 1.00 14.21 -10.38
N LYS A 186 1.34 15.20 -11.20
CA LYS A 186 1.17 15.09 -12.65
C LYS A 186 2.23 14.10 -13.16
N GLN A 187 1.79 13.03 -13.83
CA GLN A 187 2.72 12.09 -14.45
C GLN A 187 3.34 12.75 -15.70
N SER A 188 4.27 13.69 -15.49
CA SER A 188 5.07 14.23 -16.57
C SER A 188 6.11 13.18 -16.98
N TYR A 189 5.76 12.36 -17.97
CA TYR A 189 6.70 11.49 -18.70
C TYR A 189 7.74 12.29 -19.50
N ALA A 190 7.70 13.63 -19.47
CA ALA A 190 8.72 14.46 -20.07
C ALA A 190 10.04 14.23 -19.32
N LEU A 191 10.97 13.54 -19.97
CA LEU A 191 12.37 13.58 -19.56
C LEU A 191 12.77 15.05 -19.43
N PRO A 192 13.48 15.45 -18.36
CA PRO A 192 14.02 16.80 -18.28
C PRO A 192 14.84 17.06 -19.55
N SER A 193 14.80 18.30 -20.04
CA SER A 193 15.67 18.71 -21.16
C SER A 193 17.09 18.21 -20.90
N ARG A 194 17.72 17.60 -21.91
CA ARG A 194 19.09 17.08 -21.78
C ARG A 194 19.96 18.21 -21.20
N PRO A 195 20.72 17.96 -20.12
CA PRO A 195 21.63 18.95 -19.56
C PRO A 195 22.53 19.48 -20.67
N ASP A 196 22.58 20.80 -20.81
CA ASP A 196 23.47 21.42 -21.80
C ASP A 196 24.90 21.39 -21.25
N LEU A 197 25.66 20.38 -21.67
CA LEU A 197 27.06 20.20 -21.26
C LEU A 197 28.01 21.16 -22.00
N THR A 198 27.50 22.04 -22.87
CA THR A 198 28.34 22.93 -23.69
C THR A 198 28.77 24.21 -22.98
N SER A 199 28.21 24.53 -21.81
CA SER A 199 28.51 25.80 -21.10
C SER A 199 29.35 25.65 -19.83
N SER A 200 29.80 24.45 -19.49
CA SER A 200 30.81 24.30 -18.42
C SER A 200 32.20 24.41 -19.05
N GLY A 201 32.81 25.59 -18.91
CA GLY A 201 34.15 25.92 -19.36
C GLY A 201 35.25 25.13 -18.65
N ILE A 202 35.28 23.81 -18.86
CA ILE A 202 36.41 22.96 -18.53
C ILE A 202 36.79 22.26 -19.83
N GLY A 203 37.86 22.78 -20.45
CA GLY A 203 38.32 22.39 -21.77
C GLY A 203 38.52 20.89 -21.90
N THR A 204 37.95 20.33 -22.96
CA THR A 204 38.38 19.04 -23.50
C THR A 204 39.11 19.34 -24.81
N PRO A 205 40.32 18.77 -25.04
CA PRO A 205 41.10 19.07 -26.24
C PRO A 205 40.35 18.59 -27.48
N MET A 206 40.28 19.46 -28.48
CA MET A 206 39.77 19.11 -29.80
C MET A 206 40.65 18.04 -30.43
N GLN A 207 40.11 16.85 -30.69
CA GLN A 207 40.61 15.98 -31.74
C GLN A 207 40.17 16.60 -33.06
N GLN A 208 41.14 17.14 -33.79
CA GLN A 208 40.96 17.87 -35.03
C GLN A 208 40.38 16.97 -36.13
N ASP A 209 39.37 17.47 -36.84
CA ASP A 209 38.80 16.87 -38.05
C ASP A 209 39.89 16.58 -39.09
N ALA A 210 39.92 15.33 -39.57
CA ALA A 210 40.57 14.97 -40.82
C ALA A 210 39.48 14.59 -41.85
N PRO A 211 39.57 15.07 -43.11
CA PRO A 211 38.49 14.98 -44.09
C PRO A 211 38.29 13.56 -44.63
N ALA A 212 37.03 13.25 -44.94
CA ALA A 212 36.60 12.00 -45.55
C ALA A 212 37.17 11.81 -46.96
N THR A 213 37.89 10.71 -47.18
CA THR A 213 38.09 10.10 -48.49
C THR A 213 37.64 8.64 -48.44
N GLY A 214 36.74 8.29 -49.35
CA GLY A 214 36.01 7.03 -49.33
C GLY A 214 36.90 5.80 -49.51
N ALA A 215 36.62 4.78 -48.71
CA ALA A 215 37.01 3.41 -48.96
C ALA A 215 35.81 2.50 -48.65
N ALA A 216 35.53 1.58 -49.58
CA ALA A 216 34.38 0.71 -49.55
C ALA A 216 34.35 -0.20 -48.31
N VAL A 217 33.17 -0.30 -47.69
CA VAL A 217 32.87 -1.27 -46.64
C VAL A 217 32.90 -2.67 -47.25
N GLN A 218 33.85 -3.52 -46.88
CA GLN A 218 33.76 -4.97 -47.11
C GLN A 218 33.30 -5.67 -45.83
N ALA A 219 32.31 -6.55 -45.99
CA ALA A 219 31.81 -7.40 -44.92
C ALA A 219 32.88 -8.45 -44.55
N ILE A 220 33.10 -8.61 -43.25
CA ILE A 220 34.04 -9.60 -42.70
C ILE A 220 33.29 -10.93 -42.58
N ASP A 221 33.76 -11.97 -43.26
CA ASP A 221 33.19 -13.32 -43.22
C ASP A 221 33.91 -14.17 -42.15
N ASN A 222 33.14 -14.80 -41.25
CA ASN A 222 33.66 -15.57 -40.11
C ASN A 222 34.19 -16.97 -40.47
N SER A 223 34.33 -17.30 -41.76
CA SER A 223 34.80 -18.61 -42.22
C SER A 223 36.32 -18.84 -42.17
N GLN A 224 37.13 -17.87 -41.69
CA GLN A 224 38.60 -17.96 -41.72
C GLN A 224 39.30 -18.12 -40.36
N LEU A 225 38.57 -18.35 -39.26
CA LEU A 225 39.18 -18.61 -37.96
C LEU A 225 39.28 -20.13 -37.70
N SER A 226 40.36 -20.75 -38.19
CA SER A 226 40.79 -22.08 -37.75
C SER A 226 41.84 -21.93 -36.65
N GLY A 227 41.56 -22.53 -35.48
CA GLY A 227 42.44 -22.51 -34.33
C GLY A 227 43.54 -23.57 -34.42
N THR A 228 44.75 -23.20 -33.98
CA THR A 228 45.80 -24.13 -33.56
C THR A 228 46.56 -23.54 -32.38
N ASP A 229 46.17 -24.04 -31.21
CA ASP A 229 46.99 -24.61 -30.15
C ASP A 229 48.13 -23.84 -29.44
N ALA A 230 48.06 -24.02 -28.12
CA ALA A 230 48.91 -23.73 -26.97
C ALA A 230 50.38 -23.28 -27.18
N THR A 231 50.81 -22.27 -26.40
CA THR A 231 51.61 -22.49 -25.17
C THR A 231 51.95 -21.19 -24.39
N GLN A 232 51.56 -21.21 -23.11
CA GLN A 232 52.12 -20.56 -21.92
C GLN A 232 52.08 -19.03 -21.66
N PRO A 233 52.03 -18.64 -20.36
CA PRO A 233 51.52 -17.36 -19.89
C PRO A 233 52.58 -16.43 -19.28
N VAL A 234 52.37 -15.11 -19.38
CA VAL A 234 53.02 -14.09 -18.55
C VAL A 234 51.98 -13.07 -18.06
N ALA A 235 52.28 -12.53 -16.88
CA ALA A 235 51.32 -12.10 -15.88
C ALA A 235 50.84 -10.63 -15.98
N SER A 236 49.66 -10.44 -15.35
CA SER A 236 49.21 -9.28 -14.56
C SER A 236 48.83 -7.94 -15.21
N GLN A 237 47.69 -7.43 -14.71
CA GLN A 237 47.23 -6.05 -14.43
C GLN A 237 45.89 -5.77 -15.13
N SER A 238 44.73 -5.58 -14.50
CA SER A 238 44.32 -4.59 -13.49
C SER A 238 42.78 -4.72 -13.36
N SER A 239 42.21 -4.80 -12.15
CA SER A 239 41.39 -3.75 -11.48
C SER A 239 39.91 -3.63 -11.91
N GLY A 240 39.01 -4.15 -11.04
CA GLY A 240 37.63 -3.69 -10.72
C GLY A 240 36.60 -3.62 -11.86
N PHE A 241 35.36 -4.10 -11.76
CA PHE A 241 34.38 -4.26 -10.67
C PHE A 241 33.38 -5.33 -11.16
N LEU A 242 32.61 -5.94 -10.25
CA LEU A 242 31.64 -7.05 -10.46
C LEU A 242 32.26 -8.44 -10.31
N ARG A 243 32.56 -8.79 -9.06
CA ARG A 243 32.91 -10.14 -8.66
C ARG A 243 31.63 -10.89 -8.26
N ALA A 244 31.17 -11.79 -9.12
CA ALA A 244 30.27 -12.86 -8.73
C ALA A 244 31.06 -13.87 -7.86
N PRO A 245 30.55 -14.29 -6.68
CA PRO A 245 31.15 -15.40 -5.96
C PRO A 245 30.68 -16.73 -6.58
N THR A 246 31.58 -17.39 -7.30
CA THR A 246 31.47 -18.81 -7.65
C THR A 246 31.84 -19.68 -6.45
N SER A 247 31.08 -20.75 -6.27
CA SER A 247 31.21 -21.79 -5.27
C SER A 247 32.55 -22.56 -5.34
N VAL A 248 33.03 -23.00 -4.18
CA VAL A 248 34.15 -23.95 -4.00
C VAL A 248 33.73 -25.01 -2.97
N PRO A 249 34.37 -26.19 -2.93
CA PRO A 249 33.72 -27.49 -2.93
C PRO A 249 33.72 -28.13 -1.53
N ALA A 250 33.07 -29.28 -1.46
CA ALA A 250 32.98 -30.12 -0.26
C ALA A 250 34.34 -30.75 0.13
N GLY A 251 34.54 -30.84 1.45
CA GLY A 251 35.45 -31.78 2.09
C GLY A 251 36.79 -31.18 2.50
N VAL A 252 37.04 -31.08 3.81
CA VAL A 252 38.03 -31.87 4.55
C VAL A 252 37.82 -31.62 6.05
N LEU A 253 37.89 -32.71 6.81
CA LEU A 253 37.76 -32.86 8.26
C LEU A 253 38.96 -32.25 8.97
N GLU A 254 38.76 -31.52 10.08
CA GLU A 254 39.64 -31.63 11.25
C GLU A 254 38.97 -30.99 12.48
N SER A 255 38.50 -31.82 13.40
CA SER A 255 38.07 -31.42 14.74
C SER A 255 39.07 -31.97 15.75
N SER A 256 39.76 -31.06 16.45
CA SER A 256 40.43 -31.35 17.71
C SER A 256 39.73 -30.58 18.83
N GLU A 257 39.36 -31.35 19.85
CA GLU A 257 38.85 -31.09 21.21
C GLU A 257 39.54 -29.94 21.99
N PRO A 258 39.07 -29.49 23.19
CA PRO A 258 38.52 -30.34 24.26
C PRO A 258 37.35 -29.86 25.16
N VAL A 259 36.67 -30.89 25.69
CA VAL A 259 36.05 -31.16 27.00
C VAL A 259 36.05 -30.03 28.05
N ILE A 260 34.86 -29.72 28.61
CA ILE A 260 34.60 -29.65 30.08
C ILE A 260 33.19 -30.17 30.39
N ASP A 261 33.17 -31.06 31.38
CA ASP A 261 32.11 -31.79 32.05
C ASP A 261 31.26 -30.94 33.02
N SER A 262 29.98 -31.28 33.22
CA SER A 262 29.30 -31.38 34.54
C SER A 262 27.76 -31.30 34.46
N ALA A 263 27.16 -32.16 35.28
CA ALA A 263 25.77 -32.62 35.35
C ALA A 263 24.73 -31.66 36.03
N PRO A 264 23.44 -32.04 36.09
CA PRO A 264 22.30 -31.16 36.41
C PRO A 264 21.75 -31.32 37.85
N VAL A 265 21.05 -30.31 38.37
CA VAL A 265 20.13 -30.49 39.52
C VAL A 265 19.01 -29.44 39.55
N THR A 266 17.80 -29.91 39.84
CA THR A 266 16.52 -29.19 40.04
C THR A 266 16.30 -28.84 41.56
N PRO A 267 15.09 -28.44 42.02
CA PRO A 267 14.68 -27.13 42.54
C PRO A 267 14.51 -27.11 44.09
N PRO A 268 13.90 -26.07 44.72
CA PRO A 268 12.54 -26.31 45.24
C PRO A 268 11.59 -25.08 45.31
N VAL A 269 10.32 -25.44 45.54
CA VAL A 269 9.08 -24.68 45.78
C VAL A 269 9.03 -24.00 47.16
N VAL A 270 8.40 -22.83 47.29
CA VAL A 270 7.71 -22.38 48.54
C VAL A 270 6.44 -21.57 48.21
N ALA A 271 5.48 -21.64 49.13
CA ALA A 271 4.04 -21.41 49.03
C ALA A 271 3.50 -19.97 49.23
N ASN A 272 2.19 -19.85 48.94
CA ASN A 272 1.20 -18.76 49.04
C ASN A 272 1.13 -18.05 50.44
N PRO A 273 0.58 -16.81 50.58
CA PRO A 273 -0.89 -16.61 50.74
C PRO A 273 -1.48 -15.29 50.16
N GLY A 274 -2.81 -15.24 49.89
CA GLY A 274 -3.56 -14.07 49.37
C GLY A 274 -4.00 -13.04 50.43
N PRO A 275 -5.12 -12.29 50.28
CA PRO A 275 -5.71 -11.62 49.11
C PRO A 275 -5.88 -10.08 49.33
N VAL A 276 -5.77 -9.22 48.30
CA VAL A 276 -6.28 -7.83 48.36
C VAL A 276 -6.67 -7.27 47.00
N THR A 277 -7.80 -6.57 46.99
CA THR A 277 -8.48 -5.83 45.92
C THR A 277 -7.58 -4.77 45.25
N THR A 278 -7.60 -4.67 43.92
CA THR A 278 -7.57 -3.42 43.11
C THR A 278 -7.47 -3.75 41.60
N THR A 279 -8.42 -3.29 40.80
CA THR A 279 -8.13 -2.79 39.44
C THR A 279 -7.69 -1.32 39.57
N PRO A 280 -6.96 -0.70 38.61
CA PRO A 280 -6.51 -1.19 37.31
C PRO A 280 -4.99 -1.01 37.11
N THR A 281 -4.28 -2.01 36.59
CA THR A 281 -2.93 -1.77 36.06
C THR A 281 -2.58 -2.80 34.99
N SER A 282 -2.09 -2.28 33.87
CA SER A 282 -1.33 -2.97 32.84
C SER A 282 -0.51 -4.11 33.44
N SER A 283 -1.00 -5.34 33.30
CA SER A 283 -0.22 -6.51 33.66
C SER A 283 0.80 -6.70 32.54
N ALA A 284 2.00 -6.17 32.79
CA ALA A 284 3.22 -6.65 32.19
C ALA A 284 3.25 -8.16 32.38
N ILE A 285 2.90 -8.89 31.32
CA ILE A 285 3.24 -10.30 31.23
C ILE A 285 4.76 -10.31 31.12
N SER A 286 5.42 -10.78 32.17
CA SER A 286 6.83 -11.21 32.14
C SER A 286 6.94 -12.43 31.23
N GLY A 287 6.65 -12.24 29.95
CA GLY A 287 6.63 -13.24 28.91
C GLY A 287 7.61 -12.80 27.84
N GLY A 288 8.59 -13.64 27.54
CA GLY A 288 9.56 -13.35 26.49
C GLY A 288 8.83 -13.03 25.18
N TYR A 289 9.36 -12.13 24.36
CA TYR A 289 8.83 -11.87 23.03
C TYR A 289 9.47 -12.85 22.04
N VAL A 290 8.72 -13.37 21.08
CA VAL A 290 9.24 -14.16 19.96
C VAL A 290 8.85 -13.52 18.64
N VAL A 291 9.74 -13.59 17.67
CA VAL A 291 9.51 -13.08 16.31
C VAL A 291 9.13 -14.25 15.42
N GLN A 292 7.87 -14.35 15.04
CA GLN A 292 7.39 -15.37 14.10
C GLN A 292 7.69 -14.94 12.66
N VAL A 293 8.50 -15.73 11.96
CA VAL A 293 8.99 -15.42 10.59
C VAL A 293 8.15 -16.07 9.49
N GLY A 294 7.34 -17.07 9.83
CA GLY A 294 6.41 -17.70 8.88
C GLY A 294 5.78 -18.99 9.42
N ALA A 295 4.86 -19.56 8.63
CA ALA A 295 4.22 -20.83 8.92
C ALA A 295 4.26 -21.72 7.66
N LEU A 296 4.76 -22.94 7.78
CA LEU A 296 4.84 -23.92 6.68
C LEU A 296 3.98 -25.14 6.99
N SER A 297 3.47 -25.83 5.97
CA SER A 297 2.74 -27.09 6.12
C SER A 297 3.65 -28.31 6.34
N ASP A 298 4.97 -28.13 6.25
CA ASP A 298 5.97 -29.18 6.23
C ASP A 298 6.97 -29.01 7.37
N ALA A 299 7.06 -30.04 8.21
CA ALA A 299 7.88 -30.04 9.42
C ALA A 299 9.38 -29.91 9.11
N GLN A 300 9.86 -30.67 8.12
CA GLN A 300 11.28 -30.75 7.78
C GLN A 300 11.74 -29.43 7.16
N ARG A 301 10.95 -28.87 6.24
CA ARG A 301 11.25 -27.55 5.67
C ARG A 301 11.22 -26.44 6.73
N ALA A 302 10.27 -26.48 7.66
CA ALA A 302 10.22 -25.51 8.75
C ALA A 302 11.46 -25.58 9.66
N GLN A 303 11.95 -26.78 9.96
CA GLN A 303 13.16 -26.99 10.77
C GLN A 303 14.42 -26.49 10.07
N THR A 304 14.64 -26.86 8.80
CA THR A 304 15.78 -26.39 8.01
C THR A 304 15.76 -24.88 7.87
N TRP A 305 14.58 -24.29 7.64
CA TRP A 305 14.43 -22.85 7.52
C TRP A 305 14.73 -22.13 8.84
N GLN A 306 14.23 -22.65 9.96
CA GLN A 306 14.54 -22.14 11.30
C GLN A 306 16.05 -22.15 11.57
N GLN A 307 16.75 -23.23 11.22
CA GLN A 307 18.21 -23.33 11.40
C GLN A 307 18.95 -22.28 10.58
N SER A 308 18.59 -22.12 9.30
CA SER A 308 19.20 -21.11 8.42
C SER A 308 19.05 -19.69 8.97
N LEU A 309 17.89 -19.35 9.52
CA LEU A 309 17.62 -18.04 10.11
C LEU A 309 18.37 -17.86 11.43
N SER A 310 18.45 -18.89 12.27
CA SER A 310 19.19 -18.82 13.53
C SER A 310 20.69 -18.60 13.32
N GLN A 311 21.28 -19.27 12.32
CA GLN A 311 22.70 -19.10 11.97
C GLN A 311 22.97 -17.71 11.37
N ARG A 312 22.08 -17.24 10.50
CA ARG A 312 22.25 -15.96 9.81
C ARG A 312 22.11 -14.76 10.75
N PHE A 313 21.16 -14.80 11.68
CA PHE A 313 20.86 -13.69 12.56
C PHE A 313 21.46 -13.83 13.96
N GLY A 314 22.06 -14.98 14.30
CA GLY A 314 22.67 -15.25 15.60
C GLY A 314 21.65 -15.32 16.74
N VAL A 315 20.40 -15.65 16.45
CA VAL A 315 19.29 -15.70 17.42
C VAL A 315 18.76 -17.13 17.51
N PRO A 316 18.53 -17.69 18.71
CA PRO A 316 17.88 -18.99 18.87
C PRO A 316 16.54 -19.03 18.13
N GLY A 317 16.25 -20.14 17.44
CA GLY A 317 14.97 -20.34 16.78
C GLY A 317 14.28 -21.60 17.28
N LYS A 318 12.95 -21.59 17.26
CA LYS A 318 12.10 -22.74 17.56
C LYS A 318 11.00 -22.87 16.52
N VAL A 319 10.62 -24.10 16.21
CA VAL A 319 9.44 -24.38 15.39
C VAL A 319 8.31 -24.82 16.32
N SER A 320 7.23 -24.05 16.36
CA SER A 320 6.03 -24.38 17.12
C SER A 320 5.02 -25.10 16.23
N ASN A 321 4.60 -26.29 16.63
CA ASN A 321 3.58 -27.06 15.93
C ASN A 321 2.18 -26.61 16.37
N SER A 322 1.33 -26.24 15.42
CA SER A 322 -0.06 -25.81 15.67
C SER A 322 -1.02 -26.56 14.74
N GLY A 323 -1.05 -27.90 14.85
CA GLY A 323 -1.92 -28.78 14.09
C GLY A 323 -1.33 -29.13 12.72
N SER A 324 -1.81 -28.48 11.67
CA SER A 324 -1.38 -28.68 10.26
C SER A 324 -0.38 -27.64 9.76
N ILE A 325 0.05 -26.71 10.62
CA ILE A 325 1.05 -25.69 10.30
C ILE A 325 2.17 -25.64 11.35
N TYR A 326 3.40 -25.52 10.86
CA TYR A 326 4.64 -25.38 11.61
C TYR A 326 5.10 -23.93 11.56
N ARG A 327 4.99 -23.23 12.70
CA ARG A 327 5.33 -21.81 12.85
C ARG A 327 6.80 -21.68 13.23
N VAL A 328 7.59 -21.03 12.39
CA VAL A 328 8.99 -20.74 12.69
C VAL A 328 9.06 -19.45 13.51
N GLN A 329 9.72 -19.51 14.67
CA GLN A 329 9.85 -18.41 15.61
C GLN A 329 11.32 -18.22 15.99
N LEU A 330 11.75 -16.98 16.18
CA LEU A 330 13.07 -16.59 16.64
C LEU A 330 12.96 -15.88 17.99
N GLY A 331 13.83 -16.21 18.93
CA GLY A 331 13.78 -15.79 20.33
C GLY A 331 13.84 -16.98 21.29
N PRO A 332 13.63 -16.79 22.60
CA PRO A 332 12.91 -15.68 23.23
C PRO A 332 13.75 -14.42 23.49
N PHE A 333 13.10 -13.26 23.46
CA PHE A 333 13.67 -11.96 23.80
C PHE A 333 13.05 -11.43 25.10
N SER A 334 13.87 -10.94 26.03
CA SER A 334 13.35 -10.39 27.29
C SER A 334 12.67 -9.02 27.10
N HIS A 335 13.07 -8.26 26.08
CA HIS A 335 12.54 -6.93 25.80
C HIS A 335 11.90 -6.88 24.41
N ARG A 336 10.74 -6.22 24.30
CA ARG A 336 10.05 -6.02 23.02
C ARG A 336 10.93 -5.33 21.99
N GLN A 337 11.77 -4.39 22.42
CA GLN A 337 12.66 -3.64 21.55
C GLN A 337 13.62 -4.55 20.77
N GLN A 338 14.19 -5.58 21.41
CA GLN A 338 15.07 -6.55 20.75
C GLN A 338 14.33 -7.35 19.67
N ALA A 339 13.06 -7.67 19.90
CA ALA A 339 12.21 -8.33 18.92
C ALA A 339 11.88 -7.41 17.72
N VAL A 340 11.72 -6.09 17.96
CA VAL A 340 11.54 -5.08 16.90
C VAL A 340 12.80 -4.93 16.05
N ASP A 341 13.97 -4.86 16.69
CA ASP A 341 15.24 -4.73 15.98
C ASP A 341 15.49 -5.95 15.07
N LEU A 342 15.19 -7.17 15.56
CA LEU A 342 15.27 -8.37 14.74
C LEU A 342 14.23 -8.36 13.61
N GLN A 343 12.99 -7.93 13.87
CA GLN A 343 11.94 -7.83 12.85
C GLN A 343 12.39 -6.91 11.70
N GLN A 344 12.97 -5.75 12.02
CA GLN A 344 13.47 -4.81 11.03
C GLN A 344 14.61 -5.41 10.20
N ARG A 345 15.54 -6.12 10.86
CA ARG A 345 16.64 -6.81 10.18
C ARG A 345 16.15 -7.93 9.27
N LEU A 346 15.17 -8.71 9.69
CA LEU A 346 14.56 -9.75 8.84
C LEU A 346 13.89 -9.16 7.60
N SER A 347 13.20 -8.02 7.74
CA SER A 347 12.61 -7.31 6.61
C SER A 347 13.67 -6.76 5.66
N ASN A 348 14.77 -6.22 6.18
CA ASN A 348 15.81 -5.57 5.37
C ASN A 348 16.78 -6.57 4.73
N GLU A 349 17.23 -7.58 5.48
CA GLU A 349 18.28 -8.51 5.03
C GLU A 349 17.71 -9.77 4.35
N ALA A 350 16.55 -10.25 4.80
CA ALA A 350 15.94 -11.48 4.29
C ALA A 350 14.66 -11.24 3.46
N GLN A 351 14.20 -9.98 3.33
CA GLN A 351 12.91 -9.62 2.73
C GLN A 351 11.74 -10.45 3.27
N GLN A 352 11.85 -10.88 4.54
CA GLN A 352 10.91 -11.80 5.15
C GLN A 352 9.97 -11.04 6.09
N GLN A 353 8.67 -11.16 5.85
CA GLN A 353 7.64 -10.63 6.74
C GLN A 353 7.66 -11.42 8.06
N SER A 354 7.78 -10.71 9.18
CA SER A 354 7.81 -11.32 10.51
C SER A 354 6.95 -10.55 11.50
N PHE A 355 6.43 -11.25 12.51
CA PHE A 355 5.45 -10.73 13.48
C PHE A 355 5.94 -11.00 14.89
N ILE A 356 5.87 -10.00 15.77
CA ILE A 356 6.21 -10.15 17.18
C ILE A 356 5.00 -10.73 17.92
N VAL A 357 5.20 -11.83 18.62
CA VAL A 357 4.19 -12.54 19.43
C VAL A 357 4.73 -12.67 20.85
N ALA A 358 3.85 -12.57 21.85
CA ALA A 358 4.22 -12.93 23.22
C ALA A 358 4.50 -14.44 23.27
N ALA A 359 5.64 -14.84 23.86
CA ALA A 359 5.92 -16.24 24.10
C ALA A 359 4.86 -16.80 25.06
N PRO A 360 4.33 -18.01 24.77
CA PRO A 360 3.39 -18.68 25.63
C PRO A 360 4.02 -19.08 26.98
#